data_AF-A0A410P1F5-F1
#
_entry.id   AF-A0A410P1F5-F1
#
_cell.length_a   1.000
_cell.length_b   1.000
_cell.length_c   1.000
_cell.angle_alpha   90.00
_cell.angle_beta   90.00
_cell.angle_gamma   90.00
#
_symmetry.space_group_name_H-M   'P 1'
#
loop_
_entity.id
_entity.type
_entity.pdbx_description
1 polymer ?
#
loop_
_entity_poly.entity_id
_entity_poly.type
_entity_poly.pdbx_seq_one_letter_code
_entity_poly.pdbx_strand_id
1 'polypeptide(L)'
;MPEIDWEALRLKEPKPRPKELVGDELERVEAEVLPHWHDLIRFAARYGCRLSELFFSLDDLDVADINNARVRLRDRKGGDDHVIPLLPEDAAMLSARLGRARAARLETVWYRERRLPGPAGKVILKALKPSGAAIAMRRAMKRSGLKDAKGLRGIHDLRHHSGMQILRETGNLRLAQRLLGHADIKSTMVYAHAIEDDVKAGLAALSRNSPGATTERCDKDEVEQPSKGGRTAAS
;
A
#
# COMPACT_ATOMS: atom_id res chain seq x y z
N MET A 1 16.40 -9.83 -47.88
CA MET A 1 15.34 -9.94 -46.85
C MET A 1 15.02 -8.54 -46.37
N PRO A 2 13.73 -8.15 -46.22
CA PRO A 2 13.39 -6.86 -45.64
C PRO A 2 13.92 -6.79 -44.20
N GLU A 3 14.52 -5.65 -43.87
CA GLU A 3 15.13 -5.37 -42.57
C GLU A 3 14.00 -5.27 -41.53
N ILE A 4 14.04 -6.13 -40.51
CA ILE A 4 13.03 -6.12 -39.45
C ILE A 4 13.32 -4.91 -38.56
N ASP A 5 12.36 -3.99 -38.49
CA ASP A 5 12.38 -2.89 -37.54
C ASP A 5 12.08 -3.41 -36.13
N TRP A 6 13.15 -3.70 -35.39
CA TRP A 6 13.09 -4.20 -34.02
C TRP A 6 12.59 -3.15 -33.02
N GLU A 7 12.67 -1.84 -33.35
CA GLU A 7 12.13 -0.76 -32.51
C GLU A 7 10.59 -0.76 -32.56
N ALA A 8 10.00 -0.99 -33.73
CA ALA A 8 8.55 -1.09 -33.93
C ALA A 8 7.90 -2.29 -33.20
N LEU A 9 8.69 -3.32 -32.85
CA LEU A 9 8.25 -4.50 -32.08
C LEU A 9 8.35 -4.32 -30.56
N ARG A 10 8.92 -3.19 -30.10
CA ARG A 10 9.13 -2.92 -28.68
C ARG A 10 7.85 -2.36 -28.06
N LEU A 11 6.96 -3.27 -27.66
CA LEU A 11 5.76 -2.90 -26.90
C LEU A 11 6.16 -2.09 -25.66
N LYS A 12 5.57 -0.90 -25.53
CA LYS A 12 5.75 -0.05 -24.35
C LYS A 12 5.37 -0.86 -23.12
N GLU A 13 6.36 -1.20 -22.29
CA GLU A 13 6.09 -1.93 -21.06
C GLU A 13 5.06 -1.16 -20.24
N PRO A 14 3.94 -1.78 -19.85
CA PRO A 14 2.98 -1.13 -18.99
C PRO A 14 3.71 -0.72 -17.71
N LYS A 15 3.62 0.57 -17.35
CA LYS A 15 4.28 1.11 -16.16
C LYS A 15 3.94 0.21 -14.96
N PRO A 16 4.94 -0.23 -14.17
CA PRO A 16 4.68 -1.09 -13.03
C PRO A 16 3.75 -0.35 -12.08
N ARG A 17 2.68 -1.02 -11.66
CA ARG A 17 1.73 -0.46 -10.71
C ARG A 17 2.43 -0.17 -9.37
N PRO A 18 2.06 0.92 -8.67
CA PRO A 18 2.44 1.09 -7.27
C PRO A 18 2.14 -0.18 -6.47
N LYS A 19 3.11 -0.65 -5.66
CA LYS A 19 2.96 -1.87 -4.84
C LYS A 19 2.12 -1.63 -3.58
N GLU A 20 1.24 -0.64 -3.64
CA GLU A 20 0.35 -0.21 -2.57
C GLU A 20 -1.11 -0.44 -2.98
N LEU A 21 -1.97 -0.56 -1.97
CA LEU A 21 -3.41 -0.46 -2.15
C LEU A 21 -3.77 1.02 -2.14
N VAL A 22 -4.43 1.49 -3.20
CA VAL A 22 -4.80 2.88 -3.47
C VAL A 22 -6.33 3.01 -3.43
N GLY A 23 -6.84 4.12 -2.89
CA GLY A 23 -8.28 4.37 -2.83
C GLY A 23 -9.01 3.26 -2.08
N ASP A 24 -10.02 2.67 -2.74
CA ASP A 24 -10.94 1.70 -2.13
C ASP A 24 -10.43 0.25 -2.06
N GLU A 25 -9.18 0.03 -2.46
CA GLU A 25 -8.66 -1.31 -2.74
C GLU A 25 -8.53 -2.18 -1.49
N LEU A 26 -8.21 -1.58 -0.35
CA LEU A 26 -8.18 -2.30 0.92
C LEU A 26 -9.58 -2.74 1.33
N GLU A 27 -10.59 -1.87 1.21
CA GLU A 27 -11.98 -2.24 1.49
C GLU A 27 -12.48 -3.34 0.56
N ARG A 28 -12.16 -3.26 -0.74
CA ARG A 28 -12.51 -4.34 -1.69
C ARG A 28 -11.84 -5.66 -1.35
N VAL A 29 -10.58 -5.67 -0.92
CA VAL A 29 -9.91 -6.90 -0.46
C VAL A 29 -10.54 -7.43 0.82
N GLU A 30 -10.89 -6.53 1.75
CA GLU A 30 -11.50 -6.91 3.02
C GLU A 30 -12.90 -7.51 2.82
N ALA A 31 -13.72 -6.93 1.94
CA ALA A 31 -15.04 -7.43 1.57
C ALA A 31 -14.97 -8.86 1.00
N GLU A 32 -13.84 -9.24 0.42
CA GLU A 32 -13.63 -10.54 -0.20
C GLU A 32 -13.11 -11.60 0.77
N VAL A 33 -12.61 -11.27 1.96
CA VAL A 33 -12.18 -12.27 2.95
C VAL A 33 -13.30 -12.63 3.92
N LEU A 34 -13.19 -13.83 4.51
CA LEU A 34 -14.09 -14.21 5.59
C LEU A 34 -13.85 -13.31 6.83
N PRO A 35 -14.90 -12.99 7.61
CA PRO A 35 -14.82 -12.02 8.71
C PRO A 35 -13.71 -12.28 9.74
N HIS A 36 -13.36 -13.54 9.99
CA HIS A 36 -12.29 -13.88 10.93
C HIS A 36 -10.88 -13.44 10.47
N TRP A 37 -10.72 -12.97 9.24
CA TRP A 37 -9.47 -12.39 8.72
C TRP A 37 -9.42 -10.86 8.81
N HIS A 38 -10.56 -10.18 9.05
CA HIS A 38 -10.65 -8.72 8.99
C HIS A 38 -9.67 -8.05 9.95
N ASP A 39 -9.69 -8.43 11.22
CA ASP A 39 -8.79 -7.83 12.23
C ASP A 39 -7.32 -8.03 11.88
N LEU A 40 -6.94 -9.22 11.39
CA LEU A 40 -5.56 -9.52 10.99
C LEU A 40 -5.12 -8.68 9.79
N ILE A 41 -5.99 -8.50 8.79
CA ILE A 41 -5.68 -7.73 7.58
C ILE A 41 -5.59 -6.24 7.91
N ARG A 42 -6.52 -5.70 8.69
CA ARG A 42 -6.49 -4.31 9.14
C ARG A 42 -5.23 -4.03 9.95
N PHE A 43 -4.90 -4.92 10.88
CA PHE A 43 -3.65 -4.83 11.65
C PHE A 43 -2.41 -4.86 10.73
N ALA A 44 -2.37 -5.78 9.76
CA ALA A 44 -1.26 -5.86 8.81
C ALA A 44 -1.15 -4.62 7.91
N ALA A 45 -2.28 -4.06 7.45
CA ALA A 45 -2.34 -2.86 6.63
C ALA A 45 -1.90 -1.60 7.41
N ARG A 46 -2.20 -1.56 8.71
CA ARG A 46 -1.87 -0.44 9.59
C ARG A 46 -0.41 -0.46 10.04
N TYR A 47 0.06 -1.60 10.55
CA TYR A 47 1.39 -1.72 11.19
C TYR A 47 2.49 -2.30 10.28
N GLY A 48 2.12 -2.79 9.10
CA GLY A 48 3.09 -3.23 8.08
C GLY A 48 3.94 -4.43 8.47
N CYS A 49 3.46 -5.28 9.38
CA CYS A 49 4.19 -6.47 9.84
C CYS A 49 4.44 -7.48 8.70
N ARG A 50 5.55 -8.23 8.77
CA ARG A 50 5.75 -9.39 7.89
C ARG A 50 4.72 -10.47 8.22
N LEU A 51 4.41 -11.34 7.24
CA LEU A 51 3.46 -12.43 7.46
C LEU A 51 3.84 -13.32 8.65
N SER A 52 5.12 -13.64 8.82
CA SER A 52 5.60 -14.42 9.97
C SER A 52 5.43 -13.65 11.29
N GLU A 53 5.72 -12.35 11.28
CA GLU A 53 5.63 -11.48 12.45
C GLU A 53 4.18 -11.25 12.92
N LEU A 54 3.19 -11.31 12.01
CA LEU A 54 1.78 -11.19 12.38
C LEU A 54 1.39 -12.24 13.41
N PHE A 55 1.97 -13.44 13.37
CA PHE A 55 1.64 -14.54 14.29
C PHE A 55 2.58 -14.55 15.51
N PHE A 56 2.78 -13.38 16.11
CA PHE A 56 3.53 -13.21 17.36
C PHE A 56 2.90 -14.01 18.53
N SER A 57 3.74 -14.36 19.51
CA SER A 57 3.30 -15.08 20.72
C SER A 57 2.40 -14.22 21.58
N LEU A 58 1.51 -14.84 22.36
CA LEU A 58 0.68 -14.14 23.34
C LEU A 58 1.49 -13.33 24.36
N ASP A 59 2.74 -13.75 24.65
CA ASP A 59 3.61 -13.08 25.62
C ASP A 59 4.38 -11.89 25.01
N ASP A 60 4.32 -11.72 23.69
CA ASP A 60 4.89 -10.56 23.00
C ASP A 60 3.94 -9.37 22.94
N LEU A 61 2.70 -9.56 23.40
CA LEU A 61 1.66 -8.55 23.40
C LEU A 61 1.48 -7.96 24.80
N ASP A 62 1.90 -6.70 24.97
CA ASP A 62 1.64 -5.92 26.18
C ASP A 62 0.49 -4.94 25.91
N VAL A 63 -0.67 -5.27 26.48
CA VAL A 63 -1.94 -4.53 26.40
C VAL A 63 -2.52 -4.27 27.78
N ALA A 64 -1.69 -4.32 28.82
CA ALA A 64 -2.13 -4.07 30.20
C ALA A 64 -2.55 -2.60 30.39
N ASP A 65 -1.82 -1.67 29.75
CA ASP A 65 -2.20 -0.27 29.60
C ASP A 65 -2.46 -0.01 28.11
N ILE A 66 -3.73 0.23 27.77
CA ILE A 66 -4.19 0.47 26.41
C ILE A 66 -3.52 1.69 25.76
N ASN A 67 -3.16 2.72 26.55
CA ASN A 67 -2.55 3.94 26.02
C ASN A 67 -1.04 3.80 25.78
N ASN A 68 -0.42 2.78 26.37
CA ASN A 68 1.00 2.48 26.23
C ASN A 68 1.23 1.11 25.59
N ALA A 69 0.21 0.52 24.99
CA ALA A 69 0.25 -0.85 24.48
C ALA A 69 1.28 -1.01 23.36
N ARG A 70 1.90 -2.19 23.29
CA ARG A 70 2.95 -2.50 22.32
C ARG A 70 3.00 -3.98 21.99
N VAL A 71 3.48 -4.29 20.79
CA VAL A 71 3.77 -5.66 20.38
C VAL A 71 5.25 -5.81 20.03
N ARG A 72 5.87 -6.87 20.51
CA ARG A 72 7.25 -7.26 20.18
C ARG A 72 7.23 -8.25 19.01
N LEU A 73 7.94 -7.93 17.94
CA LEU A 73 8.10 -8.79 16.77
C LEU A 73 9.52 -9.38 16.78
N ARG A 74 9.61 -10.68 17.10
CA ARG A 74 10.85 -11.44 17.22
C ARG A 74 11.35 -12.01 15.88
N ASP A 75 12.52 -12.64 15.91
CA ASP A 75 13.14 -13.42 14.82
C ASP A 75 13.36 -12.64 13.51
N ARG A 76 13.78 -11.38 13.64
CA ARG A 76 14.17 -10.58 12.49
C ARG A 76 15.54 -10.98 11.97
N LYS A 77 15.67 -10.94 10.64
CA LYS A 77 16.96 -11.06 9.94
C LYS A 77 17.85 -9.89 10.37
N GLY A 78 18.69 -10.12 11.38
CA GLY A 78 19.51 -9.10 12.04
C GLY A 78 19.65 -9.25 13.55
N GLY A 79 18.80 -10.07 14.21
CA GLY A 79 18.91 -10.38 15.64
C GLY A 79 18.21 -9.40 16.58
N ASP A 80 17.83 -8.21 16.09
CA ASP A 80 17.14 -7.21 16.92
C ASP A 80 15.62 -7.40 16.92
N ASP A 81 15.05 -7.36 18.12
CA ASP A 81 13.60 -7.27 18.33
C ASP A 81 13.07 -5.95 17.79
N HIS A 82 11.85 -5.99 17.24
CA HIS A 82 11.16 -4.79 16.81
C HIS A 82 9.89 -4.56 17.62
N VAL A 83 9.82 -3.43 18.29
CA VAL A 83 8.66 -3.07 19.11
C VAL A 83 7.82 -2.05 18.36
N ILE A 84 6.53 -2.35 18.19
CA ILE A 84 5.55 -1.46 17.58
C ILE A 84 4.60 -0.95 18.67
N PRO A 85 4.49 0.38 18.88
CA PRO A 85 3.44 0.94 19.71
C PRO A 85 2.09 0.77 19.02
N LEU A 86 1.07 0.40 19.80
CA LEU A 86 -0.27 0.14 19.31
C LEU A 86 -1.16 1.36 19.56
N LEU A 87 -2.07 1.63 18.63
CA LEU A 87 -3.15 2.55 18.86
C LEU A 87 -4.14 1.97 19.88
N PRO A 88 -4.80 2.81 20.71
CA PRO A 88 -5.73 2.36 21.75
C PRO A 88 -6.81 1.40 21.25
N GLU A 89 -7.38 1.64 20.07
CA GLU A 89 -8.43 0.81 19.49
C GLU A 89 -7.93 -0.59 19.10
N ASP A 90 -6.71 -0.70 18.57
CA ASP A 90 -6.12 -1.99 18.22
C ASP A 90 -5.68 -2.73 19.48
N ALA A 91 -5.16 -2.02 20.47
CA ALA A 91 -4.82 -2.58 21.77
C ALA A 91 -6.07 -3.14 22.48
N ALA A 92 -7.20 -2.43 22.42
CA ALA A 92 -8.47 -2.90 22.98
C ALA A 92 -8.97 -4.17 22.25
N MET A 93 -8.93 -4.17 20.91
CA MET A 93 -9.26 -5.34 20.09
C MET A 93 -8.37 -6.53 20.44
N LEU A 94 -7.06 -6.33 20.52
CA LEU A 94 -6.09 -7.37 20.83
C LEU A 94 -6.22 -7.89 22.27
N SER A 95 -6.52 -7.01 23.23
CA SER A 95 -6.79 -7.39 24.62
C SER A 95 -8.01 -8.31 24.75
N ALA A 96 -9.11 -7.98 24.06
CA ALA A 96 -10.30 -8.83 24.00
C ALA A 96 -10.02 -10.22 23.41
N ARG A 97 -9.16 -10.29 22.38
CA ARG A 97 -8.73 -11.57 21.78
C ARG A 97 -7.76 -12.34 22.66
N LEU A 98 -6.83 -11.66 23.32
CA LEU A 98 -5.80 -12.26 24.17
C LEU A 98 -6.41 -13.09 25.31
N GLY A 99 -7.38 -12.54 26.03
CA GLY A 99 -8.06 -13.25 27.12
C GLY A 99 -8.71 -14.56 26.64
N ARG A 100 -9.38 -14.52 25.49
CA ARG A 100 -10.05 -15.69 24.89
C ARG A 100 -9.06 -16.71 24.34
N ALA A 101 -7.97 -16.25 23.71
CA ALA A 101 -6.91 -17.12 23.23
C ALA A 101 -6.25 -17.89 24.38
N ARG A 102 -5.93 -17.22 25.51
CA ARG A 102 -5.39 -17.85 26.71
C ARG A 102 -6.35 -18.88 27.31
N ALA A 103 -7.63 -18.53 27.46
CA ALA A 103 -8.64 -19.45 27.97
C ALA A 103 -8.80 -20.71 27.10
N ALA A 104 -8.64 -20.57 25.78
CA ALA A 104 -8.68 -21.66 24.82
C ALA A 104 -7.34 -22.36 24.58
N ARG A 105 -6.27 -21.98 25.31
CA ARG A 105 -4.90 -22.50 25.15
C ARG A 105 -4.37 -22.40 23.72
N LEU A 106 -4.66 -21.29 23.05
CA LEU A 106 -4.11 -20.99 21.73
C LEU A 106 -2.77 -20.26 21.87
N GLU A 107 -1.92 -20.37 20.85
CA GLU A 107 -0.60 -19.72 20.80
C GLU A 107 -0.65 -18.32 20.17
N THR A 108 -1.81 -17.90 19.65
CA THR A 108 -1.98 -16.65 18.92
C THR A 108 -3.34 -16.00 19.20
N VAL A 109 -3.36 -14.67 19.14
CA VAL A 109 -4.58 -13.85 19.22
C VAL A 109 -5.46 -14.00 17.97
N TRP A 110 -4.93 -14.59 16.89
CA TRP A 110 -5.67 -14.79 15.65
C TRP A 110 -6.37 -16.14 15.64
N TYR A 111 -7.67 -16.15 15.91
CA TYR A 111 -8.49 -17.36 15.83
C TYR A 111 -9.81 -17.10 15.10
N ARG A 112 -10.42 -18.18 14.63
CA ARG A 112 -11.81 -18.19 14.20
C ARG A 112 -12.68 -18.95 15.19
N GLU A 113 -13.94 -18.57 15.23
CA GLU A 113 -14.97 -19.26 15.99
C GLU A 113 -15.68 -20.26 15.10
N ARG A 114 -15.93 -21.45 15.64
CA ARG A 114 -16.80 -22.44 15.00
C ARG A 114 -17.83 -22.90 16.01
N ARG A 115 -19.09 -22.69 15.68
CA ARG A 115 -20.21 -23.27 16.42
C ARG A 115 -20.37 -24.73 15.98
N LEU A 116 -20.34 -25.65 16.95
CA LEU A 116 -20.60 -27.06 16.69
C LEU A 116 -22.10 -27.32 16.60
N PRO A 117 -22.54 -28.24 15.72
CA PRO A 117 -23.92 -28.69 15.71
C PRO A 117 -24.27 -29.39 17.04
N GLY A 118 -25.44 -29.09 17.59
CA GLY A 118 -25.96 -29.71 18.81
C GLY A 118 -26.85 -28.75 19.63
N PRO A 119 -27.63 -29.26 20.60
CA PRO A 119 -28.65 -28.49 21.33
C PRO A 119 -28.11 -27.26 22.05
N ALA A 120 -26.91 -27.36 22.62
CA ALA A 120 -26.23 -26.25 23.32
C ALA A 120 -25.33 -25.40 22.40
N GLY A 121 -25.12 -25.82 21.13
CA GLY A 121 -24.32 -25.10 20.15
C GLY A 121 -22.95 -24.64 20.65
N LYS A 122 -22.12 -25.56 21.20
CA LYS A 122 -20.80 -25.26 21.78
C LYS A 122 -19.92 -24.50 20.78
N VAL A 123 -19.36 -23.38 21.21
CA VAL A 123 -18.38 -22.62 20.43
C VAL A 123 -16.98 -23.15 20.72
N ILE A 124 -16.22 -23.44 19.65
CA ILE A 124 -14.81 -23.75 19.75
C ILE A 124 -13.99 -22.68 19.02
N LEU A 125 -12.84 -22.33 19.59
CA LEU A 125 -11.88 -21.45 18.95
C LEU A 125 -10.82 -22.28 18.23
N LYS A 126 -10.47 -21.88 17.00
CA LYS A 126 -9.40 -22.51 16.23
C LYS A 126 -8.42 -21.45 15.77
N ALA A 127 -7.16 -21.62 16.16
CA ALA A 127 -6.08 -20.75 15.72
C ALA A 127 -6.00 -20.66 14.19
N LEU A 128 -5.80 -19.44 13.70
CA LEU A 128 -5.47 -19.16 12.31
C LEU A 128 -4.00 -19.52 12.07
N LYS A 129 -3.64 -19.71 10.80
CA LYS A 129 -2.27 -20.08 10.40
C LYS A 129 -1.71 -19.07 9.38
N PRO A 130 -0.39 -18.83 9.37
CA PRO A 130 0.24 -17.96 8.37
C PRO A 130 -0.08 -18.35 6.92
N SER A 131 -0.05 -19.65 6.60
CA SER A 131 -0.41 -20.16 5.28
C SER A 131 -1.88 -19.87 4.92
N GLY A 132 -2.78 -19.93 5.91
CA GLY A 132 -4.18 -19.56 5.76
C GLY A 132 -4.36 -18.09 5.42
N ALA A 133 -3.62 -17.21 6.10
CA ALA A 133 -3.66 -15.77 5.84
C ALA A 133 -3.14 -15.45 4.43
N ALA A 134 -2.03 -16.06 4.02
CA ALA A 134 -1.46 -15.88 2.68
C ALA A 134 -2.43 -16.35 1.57
N ILE A 135 -3.09 -17.49 1.77
CA ILE A 135 -4.08 -18.01 0.82
C ILE A 135 -5.33 -17.12 0.78
N ALA A 136 -5.84 -16.71 1.94
CA ALA A 136 -6.99 -15.82 2.04
C ALA A 136 -6.74 -14.50 1.30
N MET A 137 -5.60 -13.87 1.57
CA MET A 137 -5.19 -12.62 0.92
C MET A 137 -5.07 -12.78 -0.60
N ARG A 138 -4.37 -13.83 -1.06
CA ARG A 138 -4.20 -14.10 -2.50
C ARG A 138 -5.54 -14.31 -3.21
N ARG A 139 -6.47 -15.01 -2.56
CA ARG A 139 -7.80 -15.28 -3.12
C ARG A 139 -8.67 -14.02 -3.12
N ALA A 140 -8.62 -13.22 -2.06
CA ALA A 140 -9.33 -11.95 -1.98
C ALA A 140 -8.85 -10.95 -3.02
N MET A 141 -7.54 -10.77 -3.17
CA MET A 141 -6.97 -9.93 -4.24
C MET A 141 -7.37 -10.39 -5.64
N LYS A 142 -7.55 -11.70 -5.86
CA LYS A 142 -8.06 -12.20 -7.14
C LYS A 142 -9.52 -11.80 -7.34
N ARG A 143 -10.37 -11.99 -6.33
CA ARG A 143 -11.80 -11.68 -6.43
C ARG A 143 -12.08 -10.18 -6.49
N SER A 144 -11.25 -9.36 -5.85
CA SER A 144 -11.36 -7.90 -5.90
C SER A 144 -10.84 -7.28 -7.22
N GLY A 145 -10.39 -8.10 -8.18
CA GLY A 145 -9.87 -7.64 -9.47
C GLY A 145 -8.44 -7.07 -9.41
N LEU A 146 -7.72 -7.27 -8.30
CA LEU A 146 -6.38 -6.71 -8.11
C LEU A 146 -5.25 -7.63 -8.59
N LYS A 147 -5.51 -8.94 -8.73
CA LYS A 147 -4.47 -9.90 -9.12
C LYS A 147 -3.98 -9.72 -10.56
N ASP A 148 -4.78 -9.11 -11.44
CA ASP A 148 -4.40 -8.83 -12.83
C ASP A 148 -3.44 -7.63 -12.94
N ALA A 149 -3.30 -6.86 -11.86
CA ALA A 149 -2.27 -5.86 -11.76
C ALA A 149 -0.92 -6.52 -11.41
N LYS A 150 -0.04 -6.65 -12.42
CA LYS A 150 1.33 -7.14 -12.26
C LYS A 150 2.01 -6.47 -11.04
N GLY A 151 2.32 -7.25 -10.00
CA GLY A 151 3.21 -6.80 -8.92
C GLY A 151 2.73 -7.04 -7.49
N LEU A 152 1.43 -7.27 -7.25
CA LEU A 152 0.89 -7.52 -5.91
C LEU A 152 1.23 -8.94 -5.42
N ARG A 153 1.80 -9.04 -4.21
CA ARG A 153 2.31 -10.26 -3.55
C ARG A 153 1.51 -10.67 -2.30
N GLY A 154 0.34 -10.10 -2.04
CA GLY A 154 -0.48 -10.45 -0.87
C GLY A 154 -0.12 -9.62 0.35
N ILE A 155 0.22 -10.27 1.46
CA ILE A 155 0.50 -9.58 2.73
C ILE A 155 1.69 -8.61 2.61
N HIS A 156 2.63 -8.86 1.69
CA HIS A 156 3.74 -7.93 1.45
C HIS A 156 3.26 -6.57 0.91
N ASP A 157 2.13 -6.53 0.22
CA ASP A 157 1.58 -5.26 -0.29
C ASP A 157 0.93 -4.45 0.84
N LEU A 158 0.40 -5.12 1.88
CA LEU A 158 -0.07 -4.44 3.09
C LEU A 158 1.09 -3.76 3.82
N ARG A 159 2.26 -4.39 3.83
CA ARG A 159 3.50 -3.78 4.34
C ARG A 159 3.93 -2.56 3.54
N HIS A 160 3.84 -2.63 2.20
CA HIS A 160 4.14 -1.49 1.34
C HIS A 160 3.13 -0.35 1.53
N HIS A 161 1.85 -0.69 1.58
CA HIS A 161 0.76 0.25 1.86
C HIS A 161 1.00 0.98 3.18
N SER A 162 1.25 0.27 4.29
CA SER A 162 1.57 0.88 5.59
C SER A 162 2.77 1.85 5.51
N GLY A 163 3.86 1.42 4.88
CA GLY A 163 5.08 2.24 4.72
C GLY A 163 4.86 3.50 3.89
N MET A 164 4.07 3.40 2.82
CA MET A 164 3.72 4.56 1.98
C MET A 164 2.74 5.50 2.67
N GLN A 165 1.72 4.96 3.36
CA GLN A 165 0.73 5.77 4.07
C GLN A 165 1.39 6.66 5.12
N ILE A 166 2.21 6.08 6.00
CA ILE A 166 2.91 6.89 7.01
C ILE A 166 3.88 7.89 6.37
N LEU A 167 4.51 7.53 5.26
CA LEU A 167 5.41 8.43 4.55
C LEU A 167 4.67 9.62 3.92
N ARG A 168 3.51 9.38 3.29
CA ARG A 168 2.68 10.44 2.69
C ARG A 168 2.10 11.37 3.74
N GLU A 169 1.61 10.82 4.85
CA GLU A 169 1.00 11.61 5.93
C GLU A 169 2.04 12.44 6.71
N THR A 170 3.26 11.94 6.87
CA THR A 170 4.27 12.59 7.74
C THR A 170 5.41 13.26 6.98
N GLY A 171 5.62 12.92 5.71
CA GLY A 171 6.83 13.28 4.95
C GLY A 171 8.13 12.70 5.53
N ASN A 172 8.06 11.82 6.53
CA ASN A 172 9.21 11.41 7.32
C ASN A 172 9.60 9.95 7.06
N LEU A 173 10.62 9.77 6.22
CA LEU A 173 11.17 8.46 5.86
C LEU A 173 11.70 7.67 7.07
N ARG A 174 12.17 8.35 8.13
CA ARG A 174 12.64 7.71 9.34
C ARG A 174 11.50 7.11 10.16
N LEU A 175 10.31 7.72 10.15
CA LEU A 175 9.11 7.12 10.75
C LEU A 175 8.66 5.87 9.99
N ALA A 176 8.66 5.91 8.66
CA ALA A 176 8.38 4.73 7.83
C ALA A 176 9.39 3.60 8.08
N GLN A 177 10.69 3.93 8.12
CA GLN A 177 11.74 2.97 8.45
C GLN A 177 11.54 2.35 9.84
N ARG A 178 11.22 3.18 10.85
CA ARG A 178 10.99 2.74 12.21
C ARG A 178 9.76 1.85 12.29
N LEU A 179 8.61 2.24 11.73
CA LEU A 179 7.39 1.43 11.74
C LEU A 179 7.64 0.02 11.16
N LEU A 180 8.29 -0.05 10.00
CA LEU A 180 8.59 -1.30 9.32
C LEU A 180 9.76 -2.06 9.98
N GLY A 181 10.54 -1.40 10.84
CA GLY A 181 11.83 -1.80 11.39
C GLY A 181 12.77 -2.40 10.34
N HIS A 182 13.05 -1.59 9.32
CA HIS A 182 14.14 -1.85 8.38
C HIS A 182 15.48 -1.48 9.02
N ALA A 183 16.38 -2.46 9.13
CA ALA A 183 17.74 -2.24 9.65
C ALA A 183 18.53 -1.23 8.80
N ASP A 184 18.36 -1.27 7.47
CA ASP A 184 18.96 -0.32 6.53
C ASP A 184 17.89 0.59 5.90
N ILE A 185 18.14 1.90 5.94
CA ILE A 185 17.33 2.93 5.29
C ILE A 185 17.17 2.67 3.78
N LYS A 186 18.14 2.01 3.12
CA LYS A 186 18.05 1.63 1.70
C LYS A 186 16.81 0.79 1.39
N SER A 187 16.37 -0.04 2.34
CA SER A 187 15.14 -0.85 2.19
C SER A 187 13.87 0.02 2.19
N THR A 188 13.96 1.22 2.76
CA THR A 188 12.88 2.22 2.83
C THR A 188 13.00 3.25 1.70
N MET A 189 14.19 3.48 1.14
CA MET A 189 14.41 4.40 0.01
C MET A 189 13.59 4.06 -1.24
N VAL A 190 13.14 2.82 -1.39
CA VAL A 190 12.17 2.44 -2.44
C VAL A 190 10.90 3.30 -2.42
N TYR A 191 10.54 3.87 -1.27
CA TYR A 191 9.40 4.78 -1.11
C TYR A 191 9.72 6.24 -1.42
N ALA A 192 10.99 6.64 -1.41
CA ALA A 192 11.40 8.01 -1.72
C ALA A 192 11.06 8.38 -3.18
N HIS A 193 11.21 7.44 -4.12
CA HIS A 193 10.81 7.64 -5.51
C HIS A 193 9.30 7.85 -5.68
N ALA A 194 8.48 7.26 -4.81
CA ALA A 194 7.04 7.49 -4.84
C ALA A 194 6.69 8.94 -4.41
N ILE A 195 7.46 9.53 -3.48
CA ILE A 195 7.32 10.97 -3.16
C ILE A 195 7.69 11.83 -4.37
N GLU A 196 8.77 11.50 -5.10
CA GLU A 196 9.17 12.28 -6.29
C GLU A 196 8.07 12.29 -7.37
N ASP A 197 7.44 11.13 -7.61
CA ASP A 197 6.29 11.01 -8.51
C ASP A 197 5.07 11.78 -8.00
N ASP A 198 4.76 11.72 -6.70
CA ASP A 198 3.67 12.47 -6.07
C ASP A 198 3.90 13.99 -6.15
N VAL A 199 5.13 14.45 -5.91
CA VAL A 199 5.53 15.86 -6.07
C VAL A 199 5.34 16.31 -7.52
N LYS A 200 5.76 15.49 -8.47
CA LYS A 200 5.58 15.78 -9.90
C LYS A 200 4.09 15.83 -10.29
N ALA A 201 3.28 14.92 -9.76
CA ALA A 201 1.83 14.92 -9.96
C ALA A 201 1.17 16.18 -9.37
N GLY A 202 1.59 16.59 -8.17
CA GLY A 202 1.16 17.82 -7.50
C GLY A 202 1.53 19.07 -8.29
N LEU A 203 2.79 19.19 -8.75
CA LEU A 203 3.23 20.29 -9.61
C LEU A 203 2.45 20.34 -10.92
N ALA A 204 2.16 19.19 -11.53
CA ALA A 204 1.36 19.12 -12.74
C ALA A 204 -0.12 19.53 -12.50
N ALA A 205 -0.69 19.21 -11.34
CA ALA A 205 -2.04 19.63 -10.96
C ALA A 205 -2.13 21.15 -10.72
N LEU A 206 -1.12 21.73 -10.05
CA LEU A 206 -1.01 23.19 -9.90
C LEU A 206 -0.88 23.89 -11.25
N SER A 207 -0.04 23.36 -12.15
CA SER A 207 0.12 23.92 -13.50
C SER A 207 -1.18 23.89 -14.31
N ARG A 208 -2.01 22.84 -14.18
CA ARG A 208 -3.32 22.74 -14.84
C ARG A 208 -4.38 23.67 -14.25
N ASN A 209 -4.28 23.99 -12.96
CA ASN A 209 -5.25 24.82 -12.25
C ASN A 209 -4.83 26.30 -12.14
N SER A 210 -3.71 26.70 -12.76
CA SER A 210 -3.34 28.11 -12.87
C SER A 210 -4.31 28.84 -13.81
N PRO A 211 -5.11 29.81 -13.34
CA PRO A 211 -5.89 30.67 -14.21
C PRO A 211 -4.92 31.69 -14.81
N GLY A 212 -4.39 31.42 -16.00
CA GLY A 212 -3.47 32.36 -16.65
C GLY A 212 -2.63 31.75 -17.76
N ALA A 213 -3.27 31.34 -18.84
CA ALA A 213 -2.68 31.49 -20.18
C ALA A 213 -3.82 31.86 -21.14
N THR A 214 -4.35 33.07 -20.95
CA THR A 214 -5.04 33.77 -22.04
C THR A 214 -4.00 33.89 -23.15
N THR A 215 -4.14 33.09 -24.20
CA THR A 215 -3.46 33.35 -25.46
C THR A 215 -4.09 34.60 -26.06
N GLU A 216 -3.71 35.78 -25.57
CA GLU A 216 -3.82 37.00 -26.35
C GLU A 216 -2.83 36.85 -27.51
N ARG A 217 -3.37 36.46 -28.66
CA ARG A 217 -2.71 36.59 -29.94
C ARG A 217 -2.66 38.09 -30.21
N CYS A 218 -1.50 38.68 -29.95
CA CYS A 218 -1.17 40.03 -30.39
C CYS A 218 -1.41 40.10 -31.90
N ASP A 219 -2.41 40.89 -32.30
CA ASP A 219 -2.54 41.37 -33.67
C ASP A 219 -1.20 41.98 -34.09
N LYS A 220 -0.72 41.53 -35.24
CA LYS A 220 0.23 42.28 -36.06
C LYS A 220 -0.47 42.52 -37.36
N ASP A 221 -0.94 43.74 -37.51
CA ASP A 221 -1.38 44.32 -38.76
C ASP A 221 -0.34 44.11 -39.89
N GLU A 222 -0.91 43.75 -41.03
CA GLU A 222 -0.48 43.87 -42.42
C GLU A 222 0.90 44.51 -42.72
N VAL A 223 1.72 43.76 -43.47
CA VAL A 223 2.62 44.36 -44.47
C VAL A 223 2.32 43.72 -45.82
N GLU A 224 1.45 44.41 -46.55
CA GLU A 224 1.20 44.26 -47.97
C GLU A 224 2.50 44.48 -48.76
N GLN A 225 2.93 43.50 -49.57
CA GLN A 225 4.02 43.70 -50.53
C GLN A 225 3.45 44.10 -51.89
N PRO A 226 3.82 45.25 -52.47
CA PRO A 226 3.43 45.62 -53.82
C PRO A 226 4.24 44.83 -54.85
N SER A 227 3.54 44.39 -55.90
CA SER A 227 4.10 43.76 -57.08
C SER A 227 5.08 44.69 -57.80
N LYS A 228 6.24 44.15 -58.19
CA LYS A 228 7.25 44.85 -58.99
C LYS A 228 6.71 45.15 -60.40
N GLY A 229 6.38 46.42 -60.66
CA GLY A 229 6.21 46.98 -61.99
C GLY A 229 7.34 47.98 -62.28
N GLY A 230 8.39 47.55 -62.98
CA GLY A 230 9.41 48.44 -63.52
C GLY A 230 9.01 48.93 -64.92
N ARG A 231 8.79 50.25 -65.08
CA ARG A 231 8.77 50.94 -66.36
C ARG A 231 9.96 51.89 -66.44
N THR A 232 10.71 51.83 -67.55
CA THR A 232 11.36 52.92 -68.31
C THR A 232 12.02 52.26 -69.52
N ALA A 233 11.53 52.33 -70.77
CA ALA A 233 11.29 53.43 -71.70
C ALA A 233 12.55 53.96 -72.42
N ALA A 234 12.56 53.72 -73.75
CA ALA A 234 13.13 54.50 -74.86
C ALA A 234 14.64 54.74 -74.96
N SER A 235 15.26 54.18 -76.02
CA SER A 235 15.69 54.92 -77.23
C SER A 235 16.00 53.95 -78.36
#